data_AF-A0A1D2RNU0-F1
#
_entry.id   AF-A0A1D2RNU0-F1
#
_cell.length_a   1.000
_cell.length_b   1.000
_cell.length_c   1.000
_cell.angle_alpha   90.00
_cell.angle_beta   90.00
_cell.angle_gamma   90.00
#
_symmetry.space_group_name_H-M   'P 1'
#
loop_
_entity.id
_entity.type
_entity.pdbx_description
1 polymer ?
#
loop_
_entity_poly.entity_id
_entity_poly.type
_entity_poly.pdbx_seq_one_letter_code
_entity_poly.pdbx_strand_id
1 'polypeptide(L)'
;MIAVERVHRCILLNISRTGAQVAILDSLREGEGAILRCGAIEHFAFVTRSEFGLNALQFEEPLSDAQVLEIRHLYENFAERERRALMETARRWVTGEAEDDRAG
;
A
#
# COMPACT_ATOMS: atom_id res chain seq x y z
N MET A 1 8.05 16.15 -16.01
CA MET A 1 9.10 15.89 -15.01
C MET A 1 8.38 15.61 -13.70
N ILE A 2 8.44 14.38 -13.20
CA ILE A 2 7.82 14.00 -11.93
C ILE A 2 8.94 13.91 -10.91
N ALA A 3 8.90 14.75 -9.87
CA ALA A 3 9.83 14.67 -8.75
C ALA A 3 9.23 13.73 -7.70
N VAL A 4 9.91 12.62 -7.42
CA VAL A 4 9.55 11.76 -6.28
C VAL A 4 10.12 12.43 -5.04
N GLU A 5 9.26 13.08 -4.25
CA GLU A 5 9.72 13.81 -3.06
C GLU A 5 10.12 12.86 -1.93
N ARG A 6 9.48 11.68 -1.82
CA ARG A 6 9.73 10.68 -0.77
C ARG A 6 9.47 9.26 -1.27
N VAL A 7 10.15 8.29 -0.65
CA VAL A 7 9.90 6.85 -0.85
C VAL A 7 9.42 6.27 0.46
N HIS A 8 8.19 5.76 0.47
CA HIS A 8 7.59 5.11 1.63
C HIS A 8 7.53 3.60 1.42
N ARG A 9 7.93 2.83 2.43
CA ARG A 9 7.60 1.41 2.48
C ARG A 9 6.12 1.28 2.84
N CYS A 10 5.38 0.50 2.07
CA CYS A 10 3.96 0.29 2.27
C CYS A 10 3.63 -1.20 2.33
N ILE A 11 2.53 -1.52 2.99
CA ILE A 11 1.91 -2.84 2.93
C ILE A 11 0.73 -2.73 1.98
N LEU A 12 0.80 -3.41 0.83
CA LEU A 12 -0.35 -3.49 -0.08
C LEU A 12 -1.38 -4.49 0.51
N LEU A 13 -2.60 -4.02 0.71
CA LEU A 13 -3.69 -4.74 1.38
C LEU A 13 -4.68 -5.33 0.38
N ASN A 14 -4.96 -4.60 -0.69
CA ASN A 14 -5.87 -5.03 -1.75
C ASN A 14 -5.47 -4.36 -3.06
N ILE A 15 -5.75 -5.03 -4.18
CA ILE A 15 -5.52 -4.51 -5.53
C ILE A 15 -6.64 -4.90 -6.48
N SER A 16 -7.00 -3.94 -7.33
CA SER A 16 -7.92 -4.09 -8.46
C SER A 16 -7.29 -3.51 -9.73
N ARG A 17 -8.04 -3.53 -10.84
CA ARG A 17 -7.57 -2.92 -12.09
C ARG A 17 -7.41 -1.41 -11.99
N THR A 18 -8.23 -0.74 -11.19
CA THR A 18 -8.32 0.73 -11.18
C THR A 18 -7.69 1.36 -9.94
N GLY A 19 -7.23 0.56 -9.00
CA GLY A 19 -6.63 1.07 -7.78
C GLY A 19 -6.10 0.01 -6.84
N ALA A 20 -5.58 0.50 -5.72
CA ALA A 20 -5.03 -0.30 -4.64
C ALA A 20 -5.36 0.32 -3.29
N GLN A 21 -5.31 -0.50 -2.24
CA GLN A 21 -5.33 -0.04 -0.86
C GLN A 21 -4.02 -0.41 -0.20
N VAL A 22 -3.36 0.56 0.43
CA VAL A 22 -2.07 0.38 1.09
C VAL A 22 -2.09 0.92 2.51
N ALA A 23 -1.32 0.30 3.40
CA ALA A 23 -1.01 0.86 4.72
C ALA A 23 0.37 1.53 4.70
N ILE A 24 0.44 2.79 5.10
CA ILE A 24 1.64 3.62 5.21
C ILE A 24 1.54 4.40 6.52
N LEU A 25 2.60 4.38 7.33
CA LEU A 25 2.66 5.11 8.61
C LEU A 25 2.81 6.62 8.43
N ASP A 26 3.33 7.05 7.28
CA ASP A 26 3.46 8.45 6.93
C ASP A 26 2.15 9.03 6.37
N SER A 27 1.93 10.32 6.62
CA SER A 27 0.76 11.05 6.11
C SER A 27 0.91 11.34 4.61
N LEU A 28 0.14 10.64 3.77
CA LEU A 28 -0.06 11.04 2.38
C LEU A 28 -1.26 11.97 2.26
N ARG A 29 -1.17 12.97 1.38
CA ARG A 29 -2.26 13.92 1.14
C ARG A 29 -3.20 13.39 0.07
N GLU A 30 -4.50 13.61 0.24
CA GLU A 30 -5.46 13.36 -0.84
C GLU A 30 -5.14 14.26 -2.05
N GLY A 31 -5.25 13.69 -3.24
CA GLY A 31 -4.84 14.30 -4.51
C GLY A 31 -3.34 14.20 -4.81
N GLU A 32 -2.51 13.71 -3.88
CA GLU A 32 -1.08 13.54 -4.11
C GLU A 32 -0.82 12.42 -5.12
N GLY A 33 0.07 12.68 -6.08
CA GLY A 33 0.54 11.70 -7.05
C GLY A 33 1.63 10.81 -6.44
N ALA A 34 1.50 9.51 -6.63
CA ALA A 34 2.43 8.50 -6.16
C ALA A 34 2.75 7.48 -7.25
N ILE A 35 3.89 6.80 -7.12
CA ILE A 35 4.20 5.61 -7.91
C ILE A 35 4.09 4.41 -6.98
N LEU A 36 3.14 3.51 -7.25
CA LEU A 36 3.08 2.23 -6.56
C LEU A 36 4.08 1.28 -7.22
N ARG A 37 5.06 0.82 -6.43
CA ARG A 37 6.00 -0.24 -6.83
C ARG A 37 5.77 -1.49 -6.00
N CYS A 38 5.33 -2.57 -6.63
CA CYS A 38 5.10 -3.85 -5.96
C CYS A 38 5.29 -5.01 -6.96
N GLY A 39 6.31 -5.84 -6.76
CA GLY A 39 6.64 -6.90 -7.72
C GLY A 39 6.90 -6.34 -9.12
N ALA A 40 6.11 -6.78 -10.09
CA ALA A 40 6.15 -6.31 -11.48
C ALA A 40 5.37 -5.00 -11.75
N ILE A 41 4.65 -4.44 -10.76
CA ILE A 41 4.01 -3.13 -10.92
C ILE A 41 5.02 -2.02 -10.71
N GLU A 42 5.03 -1.08 -11.66
CA GLU A 42 5.41 0.30 -11.47
C GLU A 42 4.33 1.20 -12.13
N HIS A 43 3.38 1.70 -11.35
CA HIS A 43 2.24 2.46 -11.87
C HIS A 43 2.02 3.78 -11.14
N PHE A 44 1.67 4.81 -11.92
CA PHE A 44 1.21 6.09 -11.41
C PHE A 44 -0.19 5.98 -10.80
N ALA A 45 -0.35 6.58 -9.64
CA ALA A 45 -1.59 6.60 -8.90
C ALA A 45 -1.78 7.94 -8.19
N PHE A 46 -3.03 8.24 -7.84
CA PHE A 46 -3.39 9.36 -7.00
C PHE A 46 -3.99 8.87 -5.70
N VAL A 47 -3.64 9.49 -4.59
CA VAL A 47 -4.27 9.21 -3.30
C VAL A 47 -5.68 9.79 -3.33
N THR A 48 -6.70 8.93 -3.24
CA THR A 48 -8.11 9.37 -3.24
C THR A 48 -8.73 9.43 -1.87
N ARG A 49 -8.12 8.75 -0.89
CA ARG A 49 -8.55 8.76 0.51
C ARG A 49 -7.37 8.44 1.41
N SER A 50 -7.24 9.15 2.52
CA SER A 50 -6.20 8.90 3.53
C SER A 50 -6.82 8.96 4.92
N GLU A 51 -6.92 7.81 5.59
CA GLU A 51 -7.51 7.70 6.92
C GLU A 51 -6.72 6.72 7.80
N PHE A 52 -6.22 7.21 8.94
CA PHE A 52 -5.53 6.39 9.95
C PHE A 52 -4.37 5.52 9.37
N GLY A 53 -3.61 6.06 8.41
CA GLY A 53 -2.52 5.31 7.76
C GLY A 53 -2.97 4.32 6.68
N LEU A 54 -4.28 4.20 6.42
CA LEU A 54 -4.82 3.51 5.25
C LEU A 54 -5.03 4.50 4.11
N ASN A 55 -4.44 4.19 2.96
CA ASN A 55 -4.46 5.04 1.79
C ASN A 55 -5.10 4.28 0.62
N ALA A 56 -6.13 4.88 0.03
CA ALA A 56 -6.70 4.41 -1.23
C ALA A 56 -5.98 5.10 -2.39
N LEU A 57 -5.52 4.30 -3.34
CA LEU A 57 -4.83 4.76 -4.54
C LEU A 57 -5.72 4.47 -5.75
N GLN A 58 -5.90 5.45 -6.62
CA GLN A 58 -6.52 5.32 -7.93
C GLN A 58 -5.42 5.34 -8.99
N PHE A 59 -5.34 4.31 -9.84
CA PHE A 59 -4.38 4.31 -10.93
C PHE A 59 -4.79 5.30 -12.02
N GLU A 60 -3.80 6.00 -12.56
CA GLU A 60 -3.99 6.90 -13.72
C GLU A 60 -4.45 6.08 -14.94
N GLU A 61 -3.82 4.93 -15.15
CA GLU A 61 -4.20 3.95 -16.18
C GLU A 61 -4.58 2.62 -15.53
N PRO A 62 -5.67 1.96 -15.98
CA PRO A 62 -6.04 0.66 -15.44
C PRO A 62 -4.98 -0.40 -15.69
N LEU A 63 -4.71 -1.22 -14.68
CA LEU A 63 -3.95 -2.45 -14.86
C LEU A 63 -4.69 -3.44 -15.77
N SER A 64 -3.91 -4.25 -16.47
CA SER A 64 -4.41 -5.45 -17.14
C SER A 64 -4.80 -6.53 -16.13
N ASP A 65 -5.71 -7.42 -16.52
CA ASP A 65 -6.10 -8.56 -15.69
C ASP A 65 -4.91 -9.46 -15.36
N ALA A 66 -3.97 -9.62 -16.31
CA ALA A 66 -2.75 -10.39 -16.12
C ALA A 66 -1.87 -9.83 -14.99
N GLN A 67 -1.67 -8.51 -14.95
CA GLN A 67 -0.91 -7.85 -13.88
C GLN A 67 -1.59 -8.04 -12.52
N VAL A 68 -2.92 -7.83 -12.45
CA VAL A 68 -3.69 -8.02 -11.20
C VAL A 68 -3.57 -9.46 -10.69
N LEU A 69 -3.66 -10.44 -11.58
CA LEU A 69 -3.54 -11.86 -11.24
C LEU A 69 -2.13 -12.22 -10.77
N GLU A 70 -1.09 -11.72 -11.43
CA GLU A 70 0.31 -11.98 -11.05
C GLU A 70 0.60 -11.54 -9.61
N ILE A 71 0.09 -10.37 -9.21
CA ILE A 71 0.30 -9.84 -7.86
C ILE A 71 -0.52 -10.61 -6.84
N ARG A 72 -1.76 -10.96 -7.16
CA ARG A 72 -2.57 -11.82 -6.29
C ARG A 72 -1.86 -13.15 -6.05
N HIS A 73 -1.26 -13.72 -7.09
CA HIS A 73 -0.48 -14.94 -6.97
C HIS A 73 0.80 -14.75 -6.13
N LEU A 74 1.51 -13.62 -6.30
CA LEU A 74 2.64 -13.24 -5.44
C LEU A 74 2.22 -13.14 -3.96
N TYR A 75 1.03 -12.61 -3.70
CA TYR A 75 0.43 -12.48 -2.37
C TYR A 75 -0.01 -13.83 -1.77
N GLU A 76 -0.57 -14.72 -2.58
CA GLU A 76 -1.00 -16.05 -2.16
C GLU A 76 0.19 -16.97 -1.86
N ASN A 77 1.29 -16.82 -2.61
CA ASN A 77 2.52 -17.58 -2.39
C ASN A 77 3.39 -17.01 -1.25
N PHE A 78 3.10 -15.81 -0.77
CA PHE A 78 3.67 -15.30 0.47
C PHE A 78 3.13 -16.16 1.61
N ALA A 79 4.00 -16.84 2.36
CA ALA A 79 3.58 -17.86 3.32
C ALA A 79 2.44 -17.34 4.19
N GLU A 80 1.33 -18.07 4.29
CA GLU A 80 0.10 -17.63 4.97
C GLU A 80 0.33 -17.10 6.41
N ARG A 81 1.41 -17.53 7.07
CA ARG A 81 1.86 -16.99 8.36
C ARG A 81 2.49 -15.60 8.24
N GLU A 82 3.33 -15.36 7.26
CA GLU A 82 3.91 -14.05 6.97
C GLU A 82 2.82 -13.06 6.56
N ARG A 83 1.83 -13.50 5.77
CA ARG A 83 0.65 -12.70 5.43
C ARG A 83 -0.14 -12.28 6.68
N ARG A 84 -0.39 -13.21 7.60
CA ARG A 84 -1.06 -12.91 8.88
C ARG A 84 -0.25 -11.95 9.73
N ALA A 85 1.05 -12.19 9.90
CA ALA A 85 1.93 -11.30 10.65
C ALA A 85 2.02 -9.89 10.03
N LEU A 86 2.01 -9.79 8.70
CA LEU A 86 2.02 -8.52 7.96
C LEU A 86 0.70 -7.76 8.15
N MET A 87 -0.43 -8.46 8.11
CA MET A 87 -1.75 -7.87 8.37
C MET A 87 -1.91 -7.43 9.83
N GLU A 88 -1.42 -8.21 10.79
CA GLU A 88 -1.37 -7.81 12.20
C GLU A 88 -0.47 -6.59 12.40
N THR A 89 0.66 -6.53 11.71
CA THR A 89 1.57 -5.38 11.75
C THR A 89 0.90 -4.13 11.18
N ALA A 90 0.26 -4.24 10.00
CA ALA A 90 -0.51 -3.14 9.42
C ALA A 90 -1.64 -2.68 10.34
N ARG A 91 -2.34 -3.63 10.98
CA ARG A 91 -3.39 -3.32 11.96
C ARG A 91 -2.81 -2.56 13.14
N ARG A 92 -1.73 -3.03 13.77
CA ARG A 92 -1.06 -2.37 14.89
C ARG A 92 -0.57 -0.97 14.55
N TRP A 93 -0.11 -0.77 13.32
CA TRP A 93 0.31 0.54 12.80
C TRP A 93 -0.87 1.49 12.68
N VAL A 94 -1.99 1.02 12.15
CA VAL A 94 -3.23 1.81 11.96
C VAL A 94 -3.93 2.11 13.30
N THR A 95 -3.88 1.17 14.26
CA THR A 95 -4.53 1.31 15.58
C THR A 95 -3.69 2.06 16.60
N GLY A 96 -2.43 2.39 16.30
CA GLY A 96 -1.50 3.04 17.23
C GLY A 96 -0.90 2.09 18.29
N GLU A 97 -1.15 0.79 18.22
CA GLU A 97 -0.58 -0.23 19.13
C GLU A 97 0.93 -0.51 18.90
N ALA A 98 1.56 0.24 17.98
CA ALA A 98 2.99 0.22 17.74
C ALA A 98 3.76 1.28 18.52
N GLU A 99 3.07 2.21 19.21
CA GLU A 99 3.69 3.35 19.93
C GLU A 99 3.79 3.16 21.46
N ASP A 100 3.82 1.94 21.98
CA ASP A 100 4.04 1.69 23.42
C ASP A 100 5.41 1.06 23.73
N ASP A 101 6.47 1.58 23.08
CA ASP A 101 7.86 1.22 23.41
C ASP A 101 8.80 2.44 23.43
N ARG A 102 8.24 3.62 23.74
CA ARG A 102 9.00 4.82 24.16
C ARG A 102 8.28 5.57 25.28
N ALA A 103 8.17 4.92 26.43
CA ALA A 103 8.06 5.62 27.72
C ALA A 103 9.10 4.99 28.66
N GLY A 104 10.33 5.48 28.54
CA GLY A 104 11.33 5.41 29.60
C GLY A 104 11.14 6.55 30.58
#